data_AF-A0A2T7ENM5-F1
#
_entry.id   AF-A0A2T7ENM5-F1
#
_cell.length_a   1.000
_cell.length_b   1.000
_cell.length_c   1.000
_cell.angle_alpha   90.00
_cell.angle_beta   90.00
_cell.angle_gamma   90.00
#
_symmetry.space_group_name_H-M   'P 1'
#
loop_
_entity.id
_entity.type
_entity.pdbx_description
1 polymer ?
#
loop_
_entity_poly.entity_id
_entity_poly.type
_entity_poly.pdbx_seq_one_letter_code
_entity_poly.pdbx_strand_id
1 'polypeptide(L)'
;MKDLYADFIRSWAPNETTVENHYRFDIFTVAIDHQAQELNSIFSEQVTELLILCTSLDPSDSFSLFNIDKVCSLVLQFCPADFLEQERCQLRHYELDVPTNPKF
;
A
#
# COMPACT_ATOMS: atom_id res chain seq x y z
N MET A 1 -18.07 -18.02 25.84
CA MET A 1 -17.08 -16.98 25.43
C MET A 1 -17.76 -15.64 25.15
N LYS A 2 -18.91 -15.63 24.45
CA LYS A 2 -19.75 -14.42 24.31
C LYS A 2 -20.32 -13.90 25.63
N ASP A 3 -20.59 -14.81 26.57
CA ASP A 3 -21.19 -14.47 27.87
C ASP A 3 -20.23 -13.67 28.77
N LEU A 4 -18.93 -14.00 28.72
CA LEU A 4 -17.88 -13.26 29.44
C LEU A 4 -17.77 -11.80 28.97
N TYR A 5 -17.98 -11.54 27.68
CA TYR A 5 -17.91 -10.19 27.11
C TYR A 5 -19.14 -9.36 27.51
N ALA A 6 -20.33 -9.97 27.48
CA ALA A 6 -21.57 -9.32 27.89
C ALA A 6 -21.65 -9.06 29.41
N ASP A 7 -21.01 -9.91 30.22
CA ASP A 7 -20.96 -9.75 31.68
C ASP A 7 -19.90 -8.73 32.11
N PHE A 8 -18.77 -8.65 31.40
CA PHE A 8 -17.75 -7.62 31.59
C PHE A 8 -18.33 -6.21 31.35
N ILE A 9 -19.06 -6.03 30.24
CA ILE A 9 -19.72 -4.76 29.88
C ILE A 9 -20.77 -4.35 30.92
N ARG A 10 -21.53 -5.31 31.47
CA ARG A 10 -22.56 -5.05 32.49
C ARG A 10 -21.98 -4.62 33.83
N SER A 11 -20.78 -5.08 34.17
CA SER A 11 -20.12 -4.75 35.44
C SER A 11 -19.56 -3.32 35.50
N TRP A 12 -19.42 -2.65 34.35
CA TRP A 12 -18.71 -1.36 34.23
C TRP A 12 -19.59 -0.18 33.81
N ALA A 13 -20.92 -0.33 33.83
CA ALA A 13 -21.86 0.70 33.39
C ALA A 13 -22.59 1.36 34.58
N PRO A 14 -22.09 2.48 35.13
CA PRO A 14 -22.90 3.28 36.05
C PRO A 14 -23.93 4.16 35.33
N ASN A 15 -23.71 4.63 34.09
CA ASN A 15 -24.57 5.65 33.44
C ASN A 15 -24.66 5.50 31.91
N GLU A 16 -25.79 5.87 31.29
CA GLU A 16 -26.03 5.80 29.84
C GLU A 16 -24.98 6.55 28.99
N THR A 17 -24.41 7.65 29.50
CA THR A 17 -23.32 8.41 28.86
C THR A 17 -22.03 7.59 28.73
N THR A 18 -21.82 6.63 29.64
CA THR A 18 -20.66 5.72 29.64
C THR A 18 -20.82 4.62 28.59
N VAL A 19 -22.07 4.18 28.33
CA VAL A 19 -22.37 3.19 27.29
C VAL A 19 -22.23 3.80 25.90
N GLU A 20 -22.77 5.00 25.65
CA GLU A 20 -22.59 5.67 24.35
C GLU A 20 -21.09 5.90 24.06
N ASN A 21 -20.33 6.38 25.03
CA ASN A 21 -18.88 6.56 24.87
C ASN A 21 -18.14 5.24 24.64
N HIS A 22 -18.53 4.15 25.31
CA HIS A 22 -17.96 2.82 25.06
C HIS A 22 -18.22 2.33 23.62
N TYR A 23 -19.44 2.48 23.09
CA TYR A 23 -19.76 2.08 21.72
C TYR A 23 -19.19 3.03 20.66
N ARG A 24 -19.15 4.34 20.90
CA ARG A 24 -18.64 5.33 19.92
C ARG A 24 -17.14 5.48 19.92
N PHE A 25 -16.48 5.29 21.05
CA PHE A 25 -15.03 5.46 21.13
C PHE A 25 -14.35 4.11 21.05
N ASP A 26 -14.63 3.19 21.96
CA ASP A 26 -13.85 1.95 22.07
C ASP A 26 -14.05 1.03 20.85
N ILE A 27 -15.27 0.88 20.33
CA ILE A 27 -15.50 0.04 19.14
C ILE A 27 -14.88 0.66 17.89
N PHE A 28 -15.01 1.97 17.70
CA PHE A 28 -14.41 2.63 16.54
C PHE A 28 -12.89 2.62 16.61
N THR A 29 -12.30 2.84 17.79
CA THR A 29 -10.86 2.74 17.99
C THR A 29 -10.36 1.33 17.69
N VAL A 30 -11.03 0.29 18.21
CA VAL A 30 -10.67 -1.11 17.90
C VAL A 30 -10.81 -1.42 16.41
N ALA A 31 -11.85 -0.91 15.75
CA ALA A 31 -12.04 -1.09 14.31
C ALA A 31 -10.93 -0.39 13.49
N ILE A 32 -10.55 0.84 13.86
CA ILE A 32 -9.47 1.60 13.23
C ILE A 32 -8.13 0.89 13.45
N ASP A 33 -7.84 0.45 14.67
CA ASP A 33 -6.60 -0.25 14.99
C ASP A 33 -6.48 -1.56 14.19
N HIS A 34 -7.60 -2.30 14.05
CA HIS A 34 -7.63 -3.52 13.24
C HIS A 34 -7.39 -3.21 11.76
N GLN A 35 -8.06 -2.20 11.19
CA GLN A 35 -7.83 -1.81 9.80
C GLN A 35 -6.39 -1.32 9.57
N ALA A 36 -5.82 -0.56 10.50
CA ALA A 36 -4.44 -0.11 10.44
C ALA A 36 -3.46 -1.31 10.50
N GLN A 37 -3.74 -2.31 11.33
CA GLN A 37 -2.96 -3.53 11.42
C GLN A 37 -3.04 -4.37 10.13
N GLU A 38 -4.24 -4.52 9.56
CA GLU A 38 -4.42 -5.21 8.28
C GLU A 38 -3.66 -4.49 7.16
N LEU A 39 -3.81 -3.17 7.06
CA LEU A 39 -3.07 -2.35 6.11
C LEU A 39 -1.55 -2.52 6.30
N ASN A 40 -1.04 -2.40 7.52
CA ASN A 40 0.38 -2.58 7.80
C ASN A 40 0.88 -4.01 7.50
N SER A 41 0.01 -5.02 7.59
CA SER A 41 0.37 -6.40 7.25
C SER A 41 0.42 -6.65 5.74
N ILE A 42 -0.42 -5.98 4.96
CA ILE A 42 -0.51 -6.12 3.50
C ILE A 42 0.50 -5.19 2.80
N PHE A 43 0.61 -3.95 3.27
CA PHE A 43 1.56 -2.94 2.81
C PHE A 43 2.83 -2.99 3.66
N SER A 44 3.53 -4.13 3.61
CA SER A 44 4.89 -4.16 4.13
C SER A 44 5.75 -3.09 3.44
N GLU A 45 6.86 -2.72 4.05
CA GLU A 45 7.82 -1.76 3.46
C GLU A 45 8.20 -2.17 2.02
N GLN A 46 8.40 -3.48 1.78
CA GLN A 46 8.68 -4.03 0.45
C GLN A 46 7.52 -3.87 -0.53
N VAL A 47 6.27 -4.12 -0.13
CA VAL A 47 5.10 -3.95 -1.01
C VAL A 47 4.88 -2.47 -1.33
N THR A 48 5.13 -1.59 -0.36
CA THR A 48 5.01 -0.14 -0.55
C THR A 48 6.09 0.37 -1.51
N GLU A 49 7.34 -0.06 -1.34
CA GLU A 49 8.44 0.26 -2.24
C GLU A 49 8.17 -0.26 -3.67
N LEU A 50 7.69 -1.50 -3.80
CA LEU A 50 7.26 -2.06 -5.09
C LEU A 50 6.20 -1.20 -5.76
N LEU A 51 5.15 -0.79 -5.04
CA LEU A 51 4.08 0.06 -5.57
C LEU A 51 4.60 1.44 -6.01
N ILE A 52 5.47 2.06 -5.21
CA ILE A 52 6.11 3.34 -5.56
C ILE A 52 6.92 3.18 -6.85
N LEU A 53 7.71 2.12 -6.97
CA LEU A 53 8.49 1.87 -8.19
C LEU A 53 7.58 1.58 -9.40
N CYS A 54 6.46 0.85 -9.22
CA CYS A 54 5.46 0.62 -10.26
C CYS A 54 4.80 1.91 -10.80
N THR A 55 4.78 3.01 -10.03
CA THR A 55 4.27 4.30 -10.55
C THR A 55 5.06 4.83 -11.74
N SER A 56 6.33 4.41 -11.90
CA SER A 56 7.14 4.73 -13.08
C SER A 56 6.67 4.03 -14.36
N LEU A 57 5.80 3.02 -14.23
CA LEU A 57 5.23 2.24 -15.33
C LEU A 57 3.76 2.58 -15.58
N ASP A 58 3.26 3.70 -15.05
CA ASP A 58 1.87 4.12 -15.21
C ASP A 58 1.62 4.76 -16.58
N PRO A 59 0.83 4.13 -17.48
CA PRO A 59 0.49 4.71 -18.78
C PRO A 59 -0.57 5.81 -18.69
N SER A 60 -1.25 5.99 -17.55
CA SER A 60 -2.41 6.89 -17.44
C SER A 60 -2.06 8.37 -17.60
N ASP A 61 -0.82 8.75 -17.28
CA ASP A 61 -0.27 10.10 -17.45
C ASP A 61 0.90 10.09 -18.44
N SER A 62 0.75 9.34 -19.56
CA SER A 62 1.77 9.24 -20.61
C SER A 62 3.16 8.87 -20.10
N PHE A 63 3.21 8.03 -19.06
CA PHE A 63 4.45 7.65 -18.38
C PHE A 63 5.29 8.85 -17.90
N SER A 64 4.65 9.94 -17.47
CA SER A 64 5.31 11.17 -16.99
C SER A 64 6.31 10.94 -15.86
N LEU A 65 6.10 9.88 -15.06
CA LEU A 65 6.95 9.49 -13.94
C LEU A 65 7.98 8.40 -14.30
N PHE A 66 8.08 8.02 -15.58
CA PHE A 66 9.05 7.04 -16.05
C PHE A 66 10.46 7.49 -15.71
N ASN A 67 11.21 6.55 -15.14
CA ASN A 67 12.58 6.78 -14.73
C ASN A 67 13.30 5.44 -14.79
N ILE A 68 14.34 5.35 -15.61
CA ILE A 68 15.03 4.09 -15.84
C ILE A 68 15.68 3.54 -14.58
N ASP A 69 16.18 4.39 -13.68
CA ASP A 69 16.83 3.95 -12.44
C ASP A 69 15.80 3.31 -11.50
N LYS A 70 14.60 3.87 -11.40
CA LYS A 70 13.48 3.28 -10.64
C LYS A 70 13.06 1.92 -11.23
N VAL A 71 12.93 1.84 -12.56
CA VAL A 71 12.59 0.57 -13.23
C VAL A 71 13.69 -0.46 -13.02
N CYS A 72 14.97 -0.08 -13.17
CA CYS A 72 16.09 -0.99 -12.89
C CYS A 72 16.09 -1.46 -11.44
N SER A 73 15.82 -0.56 -10.48
CA SER A 73 15.70 -0.93 -9.06
C SER A 73 14.59 -1.96 -8.85
N LEU A 74 13.43 -1.76 -9.47
CA LEU A 74 12.29 -2.69 -9.41
C LEU A 74 12.70 -4.08 -9.87
N VAL A 75 13.31 -4.20 -11.05
CA VAL A 75 13.63 -5.52 -11.60
C VAL A 75 14.76 -6.19 -10.81
N LEU A 76 15.77 -5.44 -10.36
CA LEU A 76 16.86 -5.99 -9.54
C LEU A 76 16.38 -6.47 -8.17
N GLN A 77 15.41 -5.79 -7.58
CA GLN A 77 14.93 -6.08 -6.22
C GLN A 77 13.86 -7.17 -6.20
N PHE A 78 13.01 -7.25 -7.23
CA PHE A 78 11.84 -8.15 -7.24
C PHE A 78 11.88 -9.23 -8.33
N CYS A 79 12.63 -9.04 -9.43
CA CYS A 79 12.75 -10.01 -10.54
C CYS A 79 14.21 -10.19 -11.02
N PRO A 80 15.20 -10.42 -10.13
CA PRO A 80 16.63 -10.35 -10.50
C PRO A 80 17.06 -11.40 -11.53
N ALA A 81 16.31 -12.51 -11.66
CA ALA A 81 16.63 -13.57 -12.61
C ALA A 81 16.27 -13.23 -14.06
N ASP A 82 15.34 -12.28 -14.26
CA ASP A 82 14.76 -11.98 -15.56
C ASP A 82 15.37 -10.74 -16.22
N PHE A 83 16.35 -10.08 -15.59
CA PHE A 83 16.90 -8.81 -16.07
C PHE A 83 18.31 -8.93 -16.64
N LEU A 84 18.41 -8.83 -17.96
CA LEU A 84 19.67 -8.82 -18.69
C LEU A 84 20.15 -7.39 -18.97
N GLU A 85 21.46 -7.22 -19.06
CA GLU A 85 22.06 -5.90 -19.34
C GLU A 85 21.61 -5.31 -20.68
N GLN A 86 21.23 -6.17 -21.63
CA GLN A 86 20.63 -5.77 -22.90
C GLN A 86 19.29 -5.03 -22.72
N GLU A 87 18.44 -5.46 -21.78
CA GLU A 87 17.14 -4.85 -21.53
C GLU A 87 17.28 -3.45 -20.92
N ARG A 88 18.32 -3.22 -20.11
CA ARG A 88 18.70 -1.88 -19.63
C ARG A 88 19.06 -0.94 -20.78
N CYS A 89 19.78 -1.43 -21.78
CA CYS A 89 20.11 -0.63 -22.96
C CYS A 89 18.87 -0.31 -23.81
N GLN A 90 17.88 -1.20 -23.87
CA GLN A 90 16.62 -0.92 -24.53
C GLN A 90 15.76 0.08 -23.75
N LEU A 91 15.67 -0.05 -22.42
CA LEU A 91 14.95 0.89 -21.56
C LEU A 91 15.47 2.33 -21.68
N ARG A 92 16.78 2.52 -21.90
CA ARG A 92 17.37 3.85 -22.16
C ARG A 92 16.85 4.50 -23.44
N HIS A 93 16.55 3.69 -24.47
CA HIS A 93 15.93 4.22 -25.68
C HIS A 93 14.46 4.59 -25.43
N TYR A 94 13.74 3.76 -24.67
CA TYR A 94 12.35 4.05 -24.27
C TYR A 94 12.21 5.37 -23.50
N GLU A 95 13.15 5.71 -22.61
CA GLU A 95 13.11 6.98 -21.87
C GLU A 95 13.11 8.21 -22.79
N LEU A 96 13.78 8.12 -23.95
CA LEU A 96 13.84 9.20 -24.94
C LEU A 96 12.61 9.21 -25.85
N ASP A 97 12.08 8.03 -26.18
CA ASP A 97 11.00 7.87 -27.14
C ASP A 97 9.61 8.11 -26.51
N VAL A 98 9.41 7.72 -25.25
CA VAL A 98 8.12 7.76 -24.56
C VAL A 98 7.52 9.19 -24.50
N PRO A 99 8.26 10.24 -24.10
CA PRO A 99 7.72 11.60 -24.04
C PRO A 99 7.39 12.21 -25.41
N THR A 100 7.95 11.66 -26.49
CA THR A 100 7.80 12.20 -27.85
C THR A 100 6.90 11.36 -28.74
N ASN A 101 6.45 10.19 -28.26
CA ASN A 101 5.65 9.27 -29.04
C ASN A 101 4.16 9.63 -28.97
N PRO A 102 3.51 10.01 -30.08
CA PRO A 102 2.12 10.44 -30.11
C PRO A 102 1.10 9.33 -29.78
N LYS A 103 1.56 8.09 -29.56
CA LYS A 103 0.72 6.96 -29.16
C LYS A 103 0.58 6.81 -27.64
N PHE A 104 1.42 7.49 -26.86
CA PHE A 104 1.43 7.47 -25.41
C PHE A 104 1.09 8.85 -24.85
#